data_AF-A0A2G8JXY9-F1
#
_entry.id   AF-A0A2G8JXY9-F1
#
_cell.length_a   1.000
_cell.length_b   1.000
_cell.length_c   1.000
_cell.angle_alpha   90.00
_cell.angle_beta   90.00
_cell.angle_gamma   90.00
#
_symmetry.space_group_name_H-M   'P 1'
#
loop_
_entity.id
_entity.type
_entity.pdbx_description
1 polymer ?
#
loop_
_entity_poly.entity_id
_entity_poly.type
_entity_poly.pdbx_seq_one_letter_code
_entity_poly.pdbx_strand_id
1 'polypeptide(L)'
;MNFLHRSHCWKSTKMFTVPTEIDNVNTRQMLKLHSVLLDICILSLLSSNVQAVKSQNDHTFQIPNRNSVFQNQFLDPSDGSLFIGGLNYIYKLNSDLHLIQSAQTGPVDDSPECRPPRFSCAEPKTTTDNYNKVILVHQNSLITCGSIYQGTCRIRDPGSLNVTYGDSIREVVPNTPSGLAVAFIANGATDRVLYVASSYGDWLRNVPTVSTRLISRSPPDDKLFKVTSEDAELTIPETSLDGSPADQPFNISYIYGFTSGQFSYFVASQPKEFSTISRYTSKLVRLCHGDPDFKSYIELPLVCGGMTEDEDYNLIQSAHLASLSLDGDEELKDILVAPVPLLHLNHLSGTDNTEISWAGSRECSNNQFLFSFISQSSPADYCHTFETQRPLGGDNRATIISARPVYESTNYFTAVAAVQHFETPIIFTGGYSGNFKKLRLNGSSAEVYESLDLHETPVIRNGLLISEDREFIFITSEDQITKVPVEECHKFTTCEECHMAEDPYCGWCSLQTECTRRIDSQCQGSQNGTSLRWLSSEDDCLEITGVTPKFAPSRTTTNVTL
;
A
#
# COMPACT_ATOMS: atom_id res chain seq x y z
N MET A 1 31.55 -37.00 -21.02
CA MET A 1 32.95 -37.48 -20.92
C MET A 1 33.79 -36.36 -20.33
N ASN A 2 34.62 -36.71 -19.36
CA ASN A 2 35.35 -35.84 -18.42
C ASN A 2 36.38 -34.87 -19.05
N PHE A 3 36.68 -33.84 -18.24
CA PHE A 3 37.99 -33.21 -17.90
C PHE A 3 37.89 -31.66 -17.98
N LEU A 4 37.81 -30.95 -16.85
CA LEU A 4 38.93 -30.36 -16.05
C LEU A 4 39.83 -29.48 -16.94
N HIS A 5 40.08 -28.18 -16.66
CA HIS A 5 40.74 -27.68 -15.45
C HIS A 5 40.69 -26.15 -15.32
N ARG A 6 40.77 -25.72 -14.06
CA ARG A 6 40.83 -24.35 -13.50
C ARG A 6 42.00 -23.47 -13.97
N SER A 7 41.74 -22.17 -13.97
CA SER A 7 42.68 -21.04 -14.03
C SER A 7 43.12 -20.57 -12.63
N HIS A 8 44.42 -20.22 -12.50
CA HIS A 8 45.05 -19.41 -11.43
C HIS A 8 44.94 -17.91 -11.79
N CYS A 9 44.82 -16.93 -10.88
CA CYS A 9 45.83 -16.30 -10.00
C CYS A 9 45.06 -15.25 -9.12
N TRP A 10 45.44 -14.91 -7.89
CA TRP A 10 46.57 -14.03 -7.54
C TRP A 10 47.01 -14.19 -6.06
N LYS A 11 48.30 -13.89 -5.83
CA LYS A 11 49.06 -13.95 -4.57
C LYS A 11 48.91 -12.68 -3.72
N SER A 12 49.05 -12.83 -2.40
CA SER A 12 50.00 -12.15 -1.48
C SER A 12 49.58 -12.53 -0.03
N THR A 13 50.38 -12.78 1.02
CA THR A 13 51.68 -12.23 1.44
C THR A 13 52.25 -13.04 2.63
N LYS A 14 53.60 -13.13 2.70
CA LYS A 14 54.52 -13.17 3.87
C LYS A 14 54.57 -14.35 4.88
N MET A 15 55.77 -14.94 4.92
CA MET A 15 56.36 -15.84 5.91
C MET A 15 56.71 -15.15 7.24
N PHE A 16 56.62 -15.90 8.33
CA PHE A 16 57.47 -15.74 9.53
C PHE A 16 58.13 -17.07 9.87
N THR A 17 59.44 -17.02 10.11
CA THR A 17 60.33 -18.11 10.49
C THR A 17 60.38 -18.29 12.01
N VAL A 18 60.54 -19.53 12.46
CA VAL A 18 60.75 -19.93 13.87
C VAL A 18 62.15 -20.53 13.99
N PRO A 19 62.95 -20.19 15.02
CA PRO A 19 64.11 -20.99 15.41
C PRO A 19 63.73 -22.01 16.50
N THR A 20 64.29 -23.20 16.30
CA THR A 20 64.32 -24.39 17.13
C THR A 20 65.26 -24.24 18.34
N GLU A 21 64.87 -24.73 19.51
CA GLU A 21 65.78 -25.53 20.34
C GLU A 21 65.04 -26.42 21.36
N ILE A 22 65.75 -27.49 21.70
CA ILE A 22 65.36 -28.79 22.24
C ILE A 22 65.64 -28.81 23.76
N ASP A 23 64.76 -29.38 24.61
CA ASP A 23 64.99 -30.67 25.32
C ASP A 23 64.15 -30.87 26.62
N ASN A 24 63.47 -32.02 26.61
CA ASN A 24 63.17 -32.99 27.67
C ASN A 24 62.65 -32.67 29.10
N VAL A 25 61.67 -33.53 29.46
CA VAL A 25 61.19 -34.01 30.77
C VAL A 25 60.04 -33.25 31.47
N ASN A 26 58.81 -33.81 31.42
CA ASN A 26 58.20 -34.47 32.59
C ASN A 26 56.79 -35.01 32.31
N THR A 27 56.55 -36.22 32.82
CA THR A 27 55.35 -37.07 32.79
C THR A 27 54.13 -36.50 33.53
N ARG A 28 53.99 -35.17 33.60
CA ARG A 28 52.80 -34.43 34.06
C ARG A 28 52.00 -33.77 32.93
N GLN A 29 52.47 -33.80 31.69
CA GLN A 29 51.77 -33.23 30.52
C GLN A 29 50.73 -34.15 29.88
N MET A 30 50.81 -35.48 30.06
CA MET A 30 49.83 -36.42 29.47
C MET A 30 48.44 -36.36 30.14
N LEU A 31 48.36 -35.94 31.41
CA LEU A 31 47.07 -35.78 32.13
C LEU A 31 46.42 -34.42 31.91
N LYS A 32 47.16 -33.41 31.44
CA LYS A 32 46.59 -32.12 31.00
C LYS A 32 46.13 -32.13 29.54
N LEU A 33 46.73 -32.97 28.69
CA LEU A 33 46.29 -33.11 27.30
C LEU A 33 44.89 -33.73 27.18
N HIS A 34 44.55 -34.69 28.07
CA HIS A 34 43.22 -35.29 28.10
C HIS A 34 42.12 -34.35 28.61
N SER A 35 42.40 -33.42 29.53
CA SER A 35 41.38 -32.43 29.94
C SER A 35 41.15 -31.37 28.87
N VAL A 36 42.22 -30.92 28.20
CA VAL A 36 42.13 -29.93 27.11
C VAL A 36 41.43 -30.52 25.88
N LEU A 37 41.65 -31.80 25.56
CA LEU A 37 40.94 -32.47 24.47
C LEU A 37 39.45 -32.75 24.80
N LEU A 38 39.11 -32.96 26.07
CA LEU A 38 37.72 -33.09 26.51
C LEU A 38 36.99 -31.73 26.46
N ASP A 39 37.65 -30.65 26.87
CA ASP A 39 37.12 -29.29 26.79
C ASP A 39 36.96 -28.82 25.34
N ILE A 40 37.88 -29.18 24.44
CA ILE A 40 37.74 -28.92 22.99
C ILE A 40 36.60 -29.74 22.37
N CYS A 41 36.39 -30.99 22.83
CA CYS A 41 35.22 -31.78 22.41
C CYS A 41 33.90 -31.19 22.92
N ILE A 42 33.85 -30.69 24.16
CA ILE A 42 32.65 -30.04 24.74
C ILE A 42 32.37 -28.71 24.04
N LEU A 43 33.40 -27.93 23.68
CA LEU A 43 33.26 -26.72 22.85
C LEU A 43 32.85 -27.03 21.40
N SER A 44 33.23 -28.18 20.85
CA SER A 44 32.79 -28.63 19.51
C SER A 44 31.40 -29.29 19.49
N LEU A 45 30.90 -29.76 20.64
CA LEU A 45 29.54 -30.29 20.81
C LEU A 45 28.53 -29.19 21.19
N LEU A 46 29.00 -28.05 21.71
CA LEU A 46 28.19 -26.86 21.97
C LEU A 46 28.06 -25.91 20.76
N SER A 47 28.67 -26.23 19.61
CA SER A 47 28.60 -25.40 18.39
C SER A 47 27.60 -25.90 17.33
N SER A 48 26.82 -26.93 17.62
CA SER A 48 25.62 -27.27 16.84
C SER A 48 24.38 -26.62 17.44
N ASN A 49 23.79 -25.68 16.69
CA ASN A 49 22.57 -24.89 16.95
C ASN A 49 22.72 -23.55 17.67
N VAL A 50 23.70 -22.74 17.24
CA VAL A 50 23.46 -21.30 17.17
C VAL A 50 23.22 -20.99 15.70
N GLN A 51 21.95 -21.02 15.28
CA GLN A 51 21.57 -20.21 14.12
C GLN A 51 22.06 -18.81 14.42
N ALA A 52 22.90 -18.26 13.54
CA ALA A 52 23.15 -16.84 13.55
C ALA A 52 21.79 -16.15 13.42
N VAL A 53 21.25 -15.68 14.55
CA VAL A 53 20.19 -14.70 14.55
C VAL A 53 20.84 -13.51 13.88
N LYS A 54 20.54 -13.31 12.59
CA LYS A 54 20.77 -12.00 11.95
C LYS A 54 20.18 -11.00 12.94
N SER A 55 21.01 -10.07 13.42
CA SER A 55 20.53 -8.89 14.13
C SER A 55 19.36 -8.35 13.31
N GLN A 56 18.14 -8.54 13.80
CA GLN A 56 16.99 -7.94 13.17
C GLN A 56 17.24 -6.45 13.35
N ASN A 57 17.47 -5.72 12.25
CA ASN A 57 17.46 -4.27 12.32
C ASN A 57 16.12 -3.90 12.96
N ASP A 58 16.17 -3.08 14.01
CA ASP A 58 15.01 -2.73 14.87
C ASP A 58 13.86 -2.09 14.09
N HIS A 59 14.13 -1.69 12.84
CA HIS A 59 13.20 -1.06 11.92
C HIS A 59 12.68 -1.99 10.82
N THR A 60 12.97 -3.31 10.89
CA THR A 60 12.56 -4.26 9.84
C THR A 60 12.00 -5.55 10.41
N PHE A 61 10.95 -6.07 9.79
CA PHE A 61 10.49 -7.43 9.99
C PHE A 61 10.61 -8.22 8.68
N GLN A 62 11.35 -9.31 8.74
CA GLN A 62 11.59 -10.23 7.63
C GLN A 62 10.62 -11.39 7.74
N ILE A 63 10.08 -11.84 6.61
CA ILE A 63 9.16 -12.96 6.59
C ILE A 63 9.85 -14.22 7.14
N PRO A 64 9.30 -14.88 8.17
CA PRO A 64 9.98 -16.02 8.78
C PRO A 64 10.13 -17.22 7.83
N ASN A 65 9.14 -17.42 6.95
CA ASN A 65 9.11 -18.50 5.99
C ASN A 65 9.45 -17.99 4.59
N ARG A 66 10.58 -18.41 4.03
CA ARG A 66 11.06 -17.98 2.70
C ARG A 66 10.21 -18.46 1.53
N ASN A 67 9.32 -19.43 1.74
CA ASN A 67 8.38 -19.89 0.72
C ASN A 67 7.06 -19.10 0.76
N SER A 68 6.93 -18.16 1.68
CA SER A 68 5.80 -17.24 1.77
C SER A 68 6.19 -15.89 1.16
N VAL A 69 5.18 -15.15 0.71
CA VAL A 69 5.31 -13.75 0.27
C VAL A 69 4.16 -12.94 0.89
N PHE A 70 4.40 -11.68 1.24
CA PHE A 70 3.36 -10.75 1.66
C PHE A 70 2.48 -10.35 0.47
N GLN A 71 1.18 -10.18 0.72
CA GLN A 71 0.18 -9.93 -0.31
C GLN A 71 -0.62 -8.65 -0.02
N ASN A 72 -0.95 -8.40 1.25
CA ASN A 72 -1.68 -7.23 1.69
C ASN A 72 -1.42 -6.97 3.17
N GLN A 73 -1.90 -5.82 3.64
CA GLN A 73 -1.64 -5.31 4.98
C GLN A 73 -2.78 -4.42 5.46
N PHE A 74 -2.89 -4.30 6.78
CA PHE A 74 -3.84 -3.42 7.44
C PHE A 74 -3.24 -2.89 8.74
N LEU A 75 -3.15 -1.56 8.88
CA LEU A 75 -2.79 -0.89 10.13
C LEU A 75 -4.05 -0.67 10.96
N ASP A 76 -4.08 -1.18 12.18
CA ASP A 76 -5.16 -0.94 13.11
C ASP A 76 -4.99 0.44 13.76
N PRO A 77 -5.88 1.41 13.48
CA PRO A 77 -5.76 2.76 14.02
C PRO A 77 -5.99 2.82 15.54
N SER A 78 -6.56 1.76 16.14
CA SER A 78 -6.90 1.76 17.57
C SER A 78 -5.70 1.54 18.48
N ASP A 79 -4.72 0.75 18.05
CA ASP A 79 -3.54 0.40 18.84
C ASP A 79 -2.21 0.42 18.06
N GLY A 80 -2.23 0.73 16.76
CA GLY A 80 -1.05 0.74 15.90
C GLY A 80 -0.53 -0.65 15.54
N SER A 81 -1.26 -1.72 15.85
CA SER A 81 -0.92 -3.08 15.43
C SER A 81 -1.02 -3.21 13.92
N LEU A 82 -0.08 -3.92 13.33
CA LEU A 82 -0.08 -4.20 11.90
C LEU A 82 -0.46 -5.66 11.63
N PHE A 83 -1.48 -5.85 10.82
CA PHE A 83 -1.90 -7.17 10.34
C PHE A 83 -1.42 -7.35 8.89
N ILE A 84 -0.69 -8.44 8.63
CA ILE A 84 -0.12 -8.72 7.31
C ILE A 84 -0.67 -10.05 6.81
N GLY A 85 -1.26 -10.03 5.62
CA GLY A 85 -1.68 -11.22 4.90
C GLY A 85 -0.60 -11.67 3.92
N GLY A 86 -0.24 -12.94 3.97
CA GLY A 86 0.73 -13.53 3.05
C GLY A 86 0.23 -14.83 2.43
N LEU A 87 1.09 -15.43 1.63
CA LEU A 87 0.93 -16.79 1.12
C LEU A 87 0.99 -17.78 2.29
N ASN A 88 -0.08 -18.52 2.52
CA ASN A 88 -0.20 -19.55 3.55
C ASN A 88 -0.08 -19.08 5.02
N TYR A 89 0.07 -17.78 5.27
CA TYR A 89 0.26 -17.23 6.61
C TYR A 89 -0.43 -15.88 6.78
N ILE A 90 -0.80 -15.58 8.02
CA ILE A 90 -1.15 -14.24 8.48
C ILE A 90 -0.29 -13.91 9.71
N TYR A 91 0.06 -12.63 9.85
CA TYR A 91 0.94 -12.13 10.91
C TYR A 91 0.30 -10.91 11.59
N LYS A 92 0.56 -10.77 12.89
CA LYS A 92 0.27 -9.57 13.68
C LYS A 92 1.58 -9.05 14.26
N LEU A 93 1.92 -7.81 13.94
CA LEU A 93 3.07 -7.09 14.49
C LEU A 93 2.59 -5.94 15.39
N ASN A 94 3.42 -5.48 16.30
CA ASN A 94 3.22 -4.20 16.97
C ASN A 94 3.74 -3.02 16.11
N SER A 95 3.63 -1.80 16.63
CA SER A 95 4.12 -0.56 16.00
C SER A 95 5.64 -0.54 15.73
N ASP A 96 6.42 -1.40 16.39
CA ASP A 96 7.88 -1.52 16.25
C ASP A 96 8.27 -2.74 15.40
N LEU A 97 7.31 -3.31 14.67
CA LEU A 97 7.51 -4.47 13.80
C LEU A 97 7.97 -5.74 14.52
N HIS A 98 7.74 -5.83 15.83
CA HIS A 98 7.92 -7.09 16.57
C HIS A 98 6.72 -8.01 16.35
N LEU A 99 7.01 -9.27 16.01
CA LEU A 99 6.00 -10.30 15.81
C LEU A 99 5.29 -10.63 17.12
N ILE A 100 3.99 -10.34 17.19
CA ILE A 100 3.12 -10.72 18.31
C ILE A 100 2.56 -12.12 18.07
N GLN A 101 2.02 -12.37 16.87
CA GLN A 101 1.40 -13.65 16.50
C GLN A 101 1.52 -13.97 15.02
N SER A 102 1.48 -15.26 14.72
CA SER A 102 1.30 -15.77 13.36
C SER A 102 0.31 -16.94 13.37
N ALA A 103 -0.37 -17.13 12.25
CA ALA A 103 -1.22 -18.29 12.02
C ALA A 103 -1.01 -18.81 10.60
N GLN A 104 -0.86 -20.13 10.48
CA GLN A 104 -0.79 -20.80 9.19
C GLN A 104 -2.21 -20.93 8.62
N THR A 105 -2.40 -20.45 7.40
CA THR A 105 -3.69 -20.46 6.68
C THR A 105 -3.71 -21.44 5.51
N GLY A 106 -2.55 -22.01 5.15
CA GLY A 106 -2.38 -23.05 4.13
C GLY A 106 -0.95 -23.64 4.12
N PRO A 107 -0.58 -24.47 3.14
CA PRO A 107 -1.48 -25.02 2.13
C PRO A 107 -2.53 -25.97 2.75
N VAL A 108 -3.61 -26.22 2.03
CA VAL A 108 -4.66 -27.18 2.42
C VAL A 108 -5.04 -28.07 1.24
N ASP A 109 -5.62 -29.23 1.51
CA ASP A 109 -6.20 -30.05 0.45
C ASP A 109 -7.52 -29.43 -0.02
N ASP A 110 -7.50 -28.87 -1.24
CA ASP A 110 -8.62 -28.15 -1.83
C ASP A 110 -8.79 -28.52 -3.32
N SER A 111 -9.94 -28.18 -3.87
CA SER A 111 -10.22 -28.30 -5.31
C SER A 111 -10.99 -27.09 -5.81
N PRO A 112 -10.65 -26.54 -6.99
CA PRO A 112 -11.40 -25.47 -7.62
C PRO A 112 -12.84 -25.88 -7.98
N GLU A 113 -13.19 -27.16 -7.92
CA GLU A 113 -14.56 -27.65 -8.15
C GLU A 113 -15.39 -27.73 -6.86
N CYS A 114 -14.75 -27.67 -5.69
CA CYS A 114 -15.43 -27.70 -4.40
C CYS A 114 -16.06 -26.35 -4.07
N ARG A 115 -17.38 -26.20 -4.30
CA ARG A 115 -18.12 -25.00 -3.91
C ARG A 115 -18.42 -24.97 -2.40
N PRO A 116 -18.43 -23.78 -1.75
CA PRO A 116 -18.86 -23.64 -0.37
C PRO A 116 -20.29 -24.20 -0.17
N PRO A 117 -20.58 -24.81 0.99
CA PRO A 117 -19.79 -24.86 2.22
C PRO A 117 -18.65 -25.90 2.23
N ARG A 118 -17.58 -25.61 2.98
CA ARG A 118 -16.29 -26.35 3.00
C ARG A 118 -16.36 -27.85 3.28
N PHE A 119 -17.42 -28.31 3.96
CA PHE A 119 -17.46 -29.64 4.58
C PHE A 119 -18.06 -30.73 3.68
N SER A 120 -18.59 -30.39 2.50
CA SER A 120 -19.28 -31.34 1.62
C SER A 120 -18.74 -31.27 0.20
N CYS A 121 -17.56 -31.83 -0.04
CA CYS A 121 -17.04 -31.98 -1.39
C CYS A 121 -16.27 -33.29 -1.56
N ALA A 122 -16.72 -34.09 -2.54
CA ALA A 122 -16.13 -35.38 -2.91
C ALA A 122 -15.15 -35.28 -4.11
N GLU A 123 -14.94 -34.08 -4.65
CA GLU A 123 -14.04 -33.87 -5.78
C GLU A 123 -12.58 -34.18 -5.42
N PRO A 124 -11.75 -34.61 -6.38
CA PRO A 124 -10.33 -34.83 -6.16
C PRO A 124 -9.65 -33.54 -5.69
N LYS A 125 -8.94 -33.64 -4.56
CA LYS A 125 -8.27 -32.50 -3.93
C LYS A 125 -6.77 -32.58 -4.14
N THR A 126 -6.15 -31.42 -4.23
CA THR A 126 -4.70 -31.25 -4.26
C THR A 126 -4.26 -30.30 -3.17
N THR A 127 -3.04 -30.47 -2.70
CA THR A 127 -2.40 -29.50 -1.79
C THR A 127 -2.30 -28.15 -2.52
N THR A 128 -3.08 -27.18 -2.04
CA THR A 128 -3.31 -25.89 -2.68
C THR A 128 -2.90 -24.78 -1.73
N ASP A 129 -2.09 -23.84 -2.23
CA ASP A 129 -1.66 -22.69 -1.46
C ASP A 129 -2.79 -21.67 -1.26
N ASN A 130 -2.77 -21.01 -0.12
CA ASN A 130 -3.72 -19.98 0.26
C ASN A 130 -3.12 -18.59 0.13
N TYR A 131 -3.49 -17.88 -0.94
CA TYR A 131 -3.12 -16.49 -1.16
C TYR A 131 -4.10 -15.61 -0.40
N ASN A 132 -3.61 -14.83 0.58
CA ASN A 132 -4.44 -13.83 1.24
C ASN A 132 -4.89 -12.77 0.23
N LYS A 133 -6.19 -12.47 0.19
CA LYS A 133 -6.82 -11.50 -0.71
C LYS A 133 -7.33 -10.26 0.01
N VAL A 134 -7.83 -10.43 1.23
CA VAL A 134 -8.35 -9.36 2.07
C VAL A 134 -7.91 -9.61 3.50
N ILE A 135 -7.39 -8.57 4.14
CA ILE A 135 -7.15 -8.50 5.58
C ILE A 135 -7.60 -7.13 6.08
N LEU A 136 -8.49 -7.10 7.08
CA LEU A 136 -8.90 -5.84 7.72
C LEU A 136 -9.46 -6.11 9.12
N VAL A 137 -9.37 -5.11 9.99
CA VAL A 137 -9.93 -5.17 11.35
C VAL A 137 -11.16 -4.27 11.43
N HIS A 138 -12.20 -4.76 12.10
CA HIS A 138 -13.35 -3.95 12.47
C HIS A 138 -13.81 -4.28 13.87
N GLN A 139 -13.89 -3.23 14.71
CA GLN A 139 -14.20 -3.38 16.12
C GLN A 139 -13.18 -4.33 16.76
N ASN A 140 -13.62 -5.49 17.26
CA ASN A 140 -12.75 -6.51 17.85
C ASN A 140 -12.78 -7.81 17.02
N SER A 141 -12.65 -7.68 15.71
CA SER A 141 -12.76 -8.81 14.78
C SER A 141 -11.86 -8.59 13.57
N LEU A 142 -11.07 -9.62 13.26
CA LEU A 142 -10.21 -9.64 12.08
C LEU A 142 -10.93 -10.38 10.95
N ILE A 143 -11.14 -9.73 9.82
CA ILE A 143 -11.70 -10.35 8.62
C ILE A 143 -10.55 -10.77 7.71
N THR A 144 -10.50 -12.05 7.36
CA THR A 144 -9.51 -12.60 6.43
C THR A 144 -10.19 -13.36 5.31
N CYS A 145 -9.83 -13.07 4.07
CA CYS A 145 -10.28 -13.83 2.89
C CYS A 145 -9.07 -14.35 2.13
N GLY A 146 -9.14 -15.59 1.67
CA GLY A 146 -8.03 -16.22 0.96
C GLY A 146 -8.52 -17.01 -0.24
N SER A 147 -7.62 -17.36 -1.16
CA SER A 147 -7.96 -18.00 -2.44
C SER A 147 -8.60 -19.39 -2.29
N ILE A 148 -8.27 -20.12 -1.23
CA ILE A 148 -8.80 -21.46 -0.98
C ILE A 148 -10.29 -21.47 -0.67
N TYR A 149 -10.93 -22.61 -0.91
CA TYR A 149 -12.36 -22.85 -0.73
C TYR A 149 -13.19 -21.83 -1.52
N GLN A 150 -12.86 -21.63 -2.79
CA GLN A 150 -13.52 -20.67 -3.70
C GLN A 150 -13.49 -19.21 -3.22
N GLY A 151 -12.44 -18.78 -2.53
CA GLY A 151 -12.38 -17.39 -2.10
C GLY A 151 -13.32 -17.06 -0.94
N THR A 152 -13.40 -17.93 0.07
CA THR A 152 -14.23 -17.68 1.27
C THR A 152 -13.55 -16.72 2.25
N CYS A 153 -14.36 -15.93 2.94
CA CYS A 153 -13.93 -15.07 4.04
C CYS A 153 -14.20 -15.72 5.40
N ARG A 154 -13.48 -15.27 6.43
CA ARG A 154 -13.59 -15.73 7.81
C ARG A 154 -13.47 -14.55 8.75
N ILE A 155 -14.19 -14.60 9.86
CA ILE A 155 -13.95 -13.74 11.02
C ILE A 155 -13.06 -14.50 12.00
N ARG A 156 -11.99 -13.84 12.45
CA ARG A 156 -11.00 -14.32 13.43
C ARG A 156 -10.95 -13.41 14.64
N ASP A 157 -10.40 -13.95 15.72
CA ASP A 157 -10.00 -13.16 16.86
C ASP A 157 -8.68 -12.41 16.58
N PRO A 158 -8.64 -11.07 16.72
CA PRO A 158 -7.41 -10.30 16.51
C PRO A 158 -6.35 -10.50 17.61
N GLY A 159 -6.73 -11.07 18.76
CA GLY A 159 -5.84 -11.42 19.87
C GLY A 159 -5.33 -12.86 19.80
N SER A 160 -5.91 -13.72 18.98
CA SER A 160 -5.49 -15.10 18.74
C SER A 160 -5.84 -15.51 17.30
N LEU A 161 -4.92 -15.28 16.37
CA LEU A 161 -5.15 -15.44 14.92
C LEU A 161 -5.65 -16.84 14.49
N ASN A 162 -5.45 -17.88 15.31
CA ASN A 162 -5.94 -19.24 15.06
C ASN A 162 -7.43 -19.46 15.42
N VAL A 163 -8.04 -18.57 16.20
CA VAL A 163 -9.44 -18.68 16.63
C VAL A 163 -10.35 -18.03 15.60
N THR A 164 -11.31 -18.78 15.08
CA THR A 164 -12.30 -18.33 14.09
C THR A 164 -13.70 -18.28 14.69
N TYR A 165 -14.44 -17.21 14.42
CA TYR A 165 -15.82 -17.01 14.88
C TYR A 165 -16.88 -17.41 13.85
N GLY A 166 -16.55 -17.36 12.56
CA GLY A 166 -17.48 -17.71 11.49
C GLY A 166 -16.86 -17.62 10.10
N ASP A 167 -17.45 -18.33 9.16
CA ASP A 167 -17.02 -18.42 7.76
C ASP A 167 -18.13 -17.96 6.81
N SER A 168 -17.75 -17.41 5.66
CA SER A 168 -18.71 -17.18 4.59
C SER A 168 -19.22 -18.52 4.04
N ILE A 169 -20.53 -18.60 3.85
CA ILE A 169 -21.21 -19.76 3.25
C ILE A 169 -21.21 -19.72 1.71
N ARG A 170 -20.68 -18.64 1.14
CA ARG A 170 -20.52 -18.39 -0.30
C ARG A 170 -19.14 -17.78 -0.56
N GLU A 171 -18.75 -17.82 -1.82
CA GLU A 171 -17.61 -17.13 -2.39
C GLU A 171 -17.71 -15.60 -2.19
N VAL A 172 -16.58 -14.96 -1.92
CA VAL A 172 -16.49 -13.51 -1.63
C VAL A 172 -15.41 -12.86 -2.47
N VAL A 173 -14.23 -13.49 -2.53
CA VAL A 173 -13.05 -13.01 -3.25
C VAL A 173 -12.66 -13.99 -4.35
N PRO A 174 -11.73 -13.64 -5.26
CA PRO A 174 -11.25 -14.58 -6.27
C PRO A 174 -10.46 -15.74 -5.66
N ASN A 175 -10.60 -16.92 -6.27
CA ASN A 175 -9.87 -18.14 -5.87
C ASN A 175 -8.53 -18.34 -6.60
N THR A 176 -8.17 -17.45 -7.52
CA THR A 176 -6.93 -17.57 -8.30
C THR A 176 -5.78 -16.81 -7.62
N PRO A 177 -4.51 -17.21 -7.82
CA PRO A 177 -3.36 -16.47 -7.31
C PRO A 177 -3.30 -15.03 -7.80
N SER A 178 -3.61 -14.79 -9.09
CA SER A 178 -3.56 -13.47 -9.74
C SER A 178 -4.79 -12.58 -9.48
N GLY A 179 -5.92 -13.16 -9.09
CA GLY A 179 -7.16 -12.40 -8.87
C GLY A 179 -7.02 -11.42 -7.71
N LEU A 180 -7.36 -10.15 -7.94
CA LEU A 180 -7.33 -9.09 -6.94
C LEU A 180 -8.69 -8.95 -6.26
N ALA A 181 -8.67 -8.54 -5.00
CA ALA A 181 -9.87 -8.15 -4.28
C ALA A 181 -9.56 -6.91 -3.44
N VAL A 182 -10.53 -6.01 -3.39
CA VAL A 182 -10.51 -4.83 -2.53
C VAL A 182 -11.71 -4.92 -1.62
N ALA A 183 -11.51 -4.74 -0.32
CA ALA A 183 -12.61 -4.67 0.62
C ALA A 183 -12.36 -3.63 1.70
N PHE A 184 -13.41 -2.91 2.06
CA PHE A 184 -13.39 -1.92 3.13
C PHE A 184 -14.77 -1.83 3.79
N ILE A 185 -14.81 -1.30 5.00
CA ILE A 185 -16.05 -1.19 5.77
C ILE A 185 -16.50 0.25 5.83
N ALA A 186 -17.70 0.50 5.32
CA ALA A 186 -18.32 1.81 5.30
C ALA A 186 -19.77 1.73 5.82
N ASN A 187 -20.44 2.87 5.84
CA ASN A 187 -21.86 2.92 6.15
C ASN A 187 -22.65 2.32 4.99
N GLY A 188 -23.61 1.46 5.29
CA GLY A 188 -24.67 1.05 4.37
C GLY A 188 -25.98 1.78 4.69
N ALA A 189 -27.08 1.29 4.14
CA ALA A 189 -28.40 1.92 4.31
C ALA A 189 -28.90 1.90 5.77
N THR A 190 -28.57 0.84 6.52
CA THR A 190 -28.98 0.67 7.92
C THR A 190 -27.81 0.52 8.88
N ASP A 191 -26.82 -0.28 8.48
CA ASP A 191 -25.70 -0.70 9.32
C ASP A 191 -24.38 -0.49 8.60
N ARG A 192 -23.26 -0.65 9.32
CA ARG A 192 -21.96 -0.79 8.67
C ARG A 192 -21.89 -2.11 7.91
N VAL A 193 -21.35 -2.05 6.71
CA VAL A 193 -21.32 -3.15 5.76
C VAL A 193 -19.92 -3.28 5.15
N LEU A 194 -19.62 -4.47 4.65
CA LEU A 194 -18.41 -4.76 3.91
C LEU A 194 -18.68 -4.56 2.43
N TYR A 195 -18.06 -3.53 1.86
CA TYR A 195 -17.99 -3.36 0.41
C TYR A 195 -16.85 -4.23 -0.11
N VAL A 196 -17.12 -5.08 -1.09
CA VAL A 196 -16.14 -5.98 -1.70
C VAL A 196 -16.19 -5.81 -3.21
N ALA A 197 -15.05 -5.57 -3.84
CA ALA A 197 -14.89 -5.68 -5.27
C ALA A 197 -13.81 -6.70 -5.62
N SER A 198 -14.12 -7.58 -6.57
CA SER A 198 -13.36 -8.78 -6.86
C SER A 198 -13.13 -8.89 -8.37
N SER A 199 -11.89 -9.17 -8.75
CA SER A 199 -11.55 -9.44 -10.15
C SER A 199 -12.20 -10.71 -10.67
N TYR A 200 -12.40 -10.77 -11.98
CA TYR A 200 -12.85 -11.99 -12.62
C TYR A 200 -11.73 -13.04 -12.51
N GLY A 201 -12.10 -14.25 -12.07
CA GLY A 201 -11.19 -15.39 -12.01
C GLY A 201 -11.54 -16.40 -13.10
N ASP A 202 -10.52 -17.00 -13.73
CA ASP A 202 -10.64 -17.96 -14.84
C ASP A 202 -11.61 -19.14 -14.57
N TRP A 203 -11.94 -19.41 -13.31
CA TRP A 203 -12.73 -20.56 -12.88
C TRP A 203 -14.06 -20.20 -12.18
N LEU A 204 -14.34 -18.91 -11.92
CA LEU A 204 -15.46 -18.49 -11.06
C LEU A 204 -16.49 -17.66 -11.83
N ARG A 205 -17.54 -18.35 -12.29
CA ARG A 205 -18.71 -17.80 -12.99
C ARG A 205 -19.66 -16.96 -12.10
N ASN A 206 -19.47 -16.99 -10.77
CA ASN A 206 -20.48 -16.53 -9.80
C ASN A 206 -19.96 -15.59 -8.68
N VAL A 207 -18.67 -15.24 -8.63
CA VAL A 207 -18.22 -14.21 -7.66
C VAL A 207 -18.70 -12.86 -8.18
N PRO A 208 -19.50 -12.11 -7.41
CA PRO A 208 -19.88 -10.77 -7.81
C PRO A 208 -18.65 -9.87 -7.94
N THR A 209 -18.59 -9.08 -9.01
CA THR A 209 -17.50 -8.12 -9.24
C THR A 209 -17.53 -6.99 -8.24
N VAL A 210 -18.71 -6.54 -7.83
CA VAL A 210 -18.92 -5.61 -6.71
C VAL A 210 -20.10 -6.11 -5.89
N SER A 211 -19.96 -6.14 -4.57
CA SER A 211 -21.05 -6.52 -3.65
C SER A 211 -20.99 -5.78 -2.32
N THR A 212 -22.14 -5.61 -1.69
CA THR A 212 -22.26 -5.10 -0.32
C THR A 212 -22.76 -6.20 0.60
N ARG A 213 -21.97 -6.51 1.64
CA ARG A 213 -22.16 -7.68 2.49
C ARG A 213 -22.31 -7.33 3.96
N LEU A 214 -23.14 -8.10 4.66
CA LEU A 214 -23.37 -7.98 6.09
C LEU A 214 -22.18 -8.53 6.89
N ILE A 215 -21.81 -7.80 7.94
CA ILE A 215 -20.73 -8.18 8.88
C ILE A 215 -21.23 -8.41 10.31
N SER A 216 -22.54 -8.31 10.53
CA SER A 216 -23.15 -8.47 11.85
C SER A 216 -23.04 -9.92 12.34
N ARG A 217 -22.71 -10.05 13.63
CA ARG A 217 -22.64 -11.30 14.40
C ARG A 217 -23.84 -11.49 15.32
N SER A 218 -24.94 -10.77 15.06
CA SER A 218 -26.13 -10.84 15.90
C SER A 218 -26.87 -12.15 15.65
N PRO A 219 -27.07 -12.99 16.69
CA PRO A 219 -27.76 -14.26 16.52
C PRO A 219 -29.20 -14.08 16.01
N PRO A 220 -29.71 -15.02 15.19
CA PRO A 220 -29.04 -16.23 14.67
C PRO A 220 -28.12 -15.93 13.47
N ASP A 221 -26.87 -16.42 13.53
CA ASP A 221 -25.74 -16.11 12.63
C ASP A 221 -25.83 -16.73 11.22
N ASP A 222 -27.00 -16.67 10.58
CA ASP A 222 -27.14 -17.10 9.18
C ASP A 222 -26.82 -15.97 8.19
N LYS A 223 -26.56 -14.74 8.65
CA LYS A 223 -26.43 -13.56 7.77
C LYS A 223 -25.01 -13.11 7.50
N LEU A 224 -24.02 -13.72 8.13
CA LEU A 224 -22.63 -13.32 8.01
C LEU A 224 -22.14 -13.45 6.55
N PHE A 225 -21.58 -12.37 6.00
CA PHE A 225 -21.13 -12.23 4.60
C PHE A 225 -22.21 -12.41 3.53
N LYS A 226 -23.50 -12.46 3.88
CA LYS A 226 -24.59 -12.41 2.90
C LYS A 226 -24.70 -11.01 2.31
N VAL A 227 -25.11 -10.95 1.05
CA VAL A 227 -25.45 -9.70 0.37
C VAL A 227 -26.62 -9.00 1.07
N THR A 228 -26.63 -7.66 1.05
CA THR A 228 -27.63 -6.86 1.78
C THR A 228 -29.02 -6.89 1.14
N SER A 229 -29.10 -7.05 -0.17
CA SER A 229 -30.33 -7.30 -0.94
C SER A 229 -30.02 -8.21 -2.14
N GLU A 230 -31.04 -8.67 -2.87
CA GLU A 230 -30.86 -9.49 -4.07
C GLU A 230 -30.16 -8.72 -5.21
N ASP A 231 -30.29 -7.39 -5.23
CA ASP A 231 -29.66 -6.50 -6.21
C ASP A 231 -28.31 -5.93 -5.71
N ALA A 232 -27.88 -6.27 -4.49
CA ALA A 232 -26.67 -5.73 -3.86
C ALA A 232 -25.37 -6.39 -4.39
N GLU A 233 -25.41 -6.96 -5.58
CA GLU A 233 -24.30 -7.64 -6.24
C GLU A 233 -24.36 -7.42 -7.76
N LEU A 234 -23.21 -7.07 -8.34
CA LEU A 234 -23.05 -6.96 -9.79
C LEU A 234 -22.21 -8.13 -10.28
N THR A 235 -22.63 -8.72 -11.40
CA THR A 235 -21.92 -9.82 -12.06
C THR A 235 -21.82 -9.52 -13.55
N ILE A 236 -20.69 -9.86 -14.17
CA ILE A 236 -20.53 -9.73 -15.62
C ILE A 236 -21.32 -10.87 -16.29
N PRO A 237 -22.33 -10.60 -17.13
CA PRO A 237 -23.17 -11.64 -17.75
C PRO A 237 -22.37 -12.56 -18.69
N GLU A 238 -22.73 -13.85 -18.76
CA GLU A 238 -22.06 -14.81 -19.66
C GLU A 238 -22.25 -14.49 -21.15
N THR A 239 -23.38 -13.88 -21.54
CA THR A 239 -23.74 -13.64 -22.96
C THR A 239 -22.95 -12.52 -23.63
N SER A 240 -22.23 -11.67 -22.88
CA SER A 240 -21.26 -10.73 -23.45
C SER A 240 -19.93 -11.41 -23.83
N LEU A 241 -19.74 -12.69 -23.48
CA LEU A 241 -18.60 -13.51 -23.88
C LEU A 241 -18.88 -14.36 -25.13
N ASP A 242 -20.15 -14.53 -25.54
CA ASP A 242 -20.58 -15.39 -26.67
C ASP A 242 -20.20 -14.87 -28.08
N GLY A 243 -19.46 -13.76 -28.14
CA GLY A 243 -18.80 -13.25 -29.36
C GLY A 243 -17.33 -12.88 -29.15
N SER A 244 -16.83 -12.97 -27.91
CA SER A 244 -15.40 -12.88 -27.64
C SER A 244 -14.76 -14.21 -28.03
N PRO A 245 -13.59 -14.24 -28.68
CA PRO A 245 -12.88 -15.50 -28.80
C PRO A 245 -12.74 -16.08 -27.40
N ALA A 246 -13.13 -17.35 -27.24
CA ALA A 246 -13.24 -18.08 -25.97
C ALA A 246 -11.96 -18.10 -25.10
N ASP A 247 -10.89 -17.44 -25.56
CA ASP A 247 -9.56 -17.42 -24.98
C ASP A 247 -9.23 -16.17 -24.13
N GLN A 248 -10.09 -15.13 -24.05
CA GLN A 248 -9.83 -13.97 -23.17
C GLN A 248 -11.08 -13.38 -22.47
N PRO A 249 -11.25 -13.60 -21.15
CA PRO A 249 -12.33 -12.99 -20.38
C PRO A 249 -12.09 -11.48 -20.15
N PHE A 250 -13.15 -10.69 -20.14
CA PHE A 250 -13.10 -9.27 -19.75
C PHE A 250 -12.81 -9.16 -18.25
N ASN A 251 -11.53 -8.99 -17.90
CA ASN A 251 -11.10 -9.01 -16.51
C ASN A 251 -10.96 -7.59 -15.94
N ILE A 252 -11.79 -7.29 -14.94
CA ILE A 252 -11.72 -6.03 -14.18
C ILE A 252 -10.76 -6.23 -13.00
N SER A 253 -9.71 -5.43 -12.94
CA SER A 253 -8.76 -5.41 -11.84
C SER A 253 -9.10 -4.30 -10.84
N TYR A 254 -9.66 -4.65 -9.68
CA TYR A 254 -9.90 -3.66 -8.62
C TYR A 254 -8.61 -3.43 -7.81
N ILE A 255 -8.20 -2.17 -7.72
CA ILE A 255 -6.88 -1.76 -7.25
C ILE A 255 -6.93 -1.13 -5.86
N TYR A 256 -7.93 -0.29 -5.60
CA TYR A 256 -8.07 0.44 -4.34
C TYR A 256 -9.55 0.76 -4.06
N GLY A 257 -9.88 1.04 -2.81
CA GLY A 257 -11.24 1.37 -2.39
C GLY A 257 -11.23 2.28 -1.16
N PHE A 258 -12.14 3.23 -1.14
CA PHE A 258 -12.19 4.27 -0.12
C PHE A 258 -13.60 4.85 0.03
N THR A 259 -13.79 5.64 1.08
CA THR A 259 -15.02 6.40 1.33
C THR A 259 -14.72 7.89 1.32
N SER A 260 -15.59 8.68 0.71
CA SER A 260 -15.57 10.14 0.82
C SER A 260 -17.00 10.66 0.84
N GLY A 261 -17.30 11.55 1.78
CA GLY A 261 -18.67 12.02 2.01
C GLY A 261 -19.65 10.85 2.28
N GLN A 262 -20.72 10.79 1.48
CA GLN A 262 -21.78 9.76 1.58
C GLN A 262 -21.62 8.61 0.58
N PHE A 263 -20.43 8.44 0.03
CA PHE A 263 -20.18 7.50 -1.06
C PHE A 263 -19.01 6.56 -0.75
N SER A 264 -19.13 5.36 -1.31
CA SER A 264 -18.07 4.36 -1.41
C SER A 264 -17.55 4.32 -2.83
N TYR A 265 -16.23 4.24 -2.97
CA TYR A 265 -15.55 4.27 -4.26
C TYR A 265 -14.66 3.05 -4.44
N PHE A 266 -14.58 2.56 -5.67
CA PHE A 266 -13.57 1.61 -6.09
C PHE A 266 -12.81 2.16 -7.28
N VAL A 267 -11.51 1.94 -7.27
CA VAL A 267 -10.61 2.25 -8.38
C VAL A 267 -10.30 0.95 -9.09
N ALA A 268 -10.59 0.89 -10.38
CA ALA A 268 -10.42 -0.31 -11.19
C ALA A 268 -9.66 -0.02 -12.48
N SER A 269 -9.06 -1.07 -13.03
CA SER A 269 -8.53 -1.08 -14.40
C SER A 269 -9.18 -2.21 -15.18
N GLN A 270 -9.65 -1.92 -16.39
CA GLN A 270 -10.33 -2.91 -17.22
C GLN A 270 -10.06 -2.66 -18.71
N PRO A 271 -10.27 -3.66 -19.59
CA PRO A 271 -10.24 -3.47 -21.03
C PRO A 271 -11.26 -2.40 -21.46
N LYS A 272 -10.94 -1.56 -22.45
CA LYS A 272 -11.86 -0.54 -23.00
C LYS A 272 -12.97 -1.19 -23.84
N GLU A 273 -12.62 -2.23 -24.57
CA GLU A 273 -13.50 -2.97 -25.46
C GLU A 273 -13.39 -4.49 -25.20
N PHE A 274 -14.45 -5.23 -25.56
CA PHE A 274 -14.44 -6.69 -25.62
C PHE A 274 -13.71 -7.15 -26.90
N SER A 275 -12.39 -7.01 -26.94
CA SER A 275 -11.54 -7.36 -28.08
C SER A 275 -10.21 -8.00 -27.66
N THR A 276 -9.57 -8.72 -28.57
CA THR A 276 -8.31 -9.46 -28.34
C THR A 276 -7.08 -8.58 -28.10
N ILE A 277 -7.15 -7.31 -28.51
CA ILE A 277 -6.10 -6.31 -28.34
C ILE A 277 -6.80 -5.04 -27.84
N SER A 278 -7.23 -5.08 -26.59
CA SER A 278 -7.94 -3.98 -25.96
C SER A 278 -6.97 -3.11 -25.17
N ARG A 279 -7.05 -1.79 -25.36
CA ARG A 279 -6.38 -0.83 -24.48
C ARG A 279 -7.03 -0.90 -23.11
N TYR A 280 -6.25 -0.88 -22.04
CA TYR A 280 -6.80 -0.78 -20.70
C TYR A 280 -7.24 0.66 -20.41
N THR A 281 -8.27 0.82 -19.60
CA THR A 281 -8.72 2.10 -19.07
C THR A 281 -8.88 1.98 -17.56
N SER A 282 -8.59 3.07 -16.86
CA SER A 282 -8.82 3.17 -15.43
C SER A 282 -10.22 3.74 -15.20
N LYS A 283 -10.94 3.22 -14.23
CA LYS A 283 -12.28 3.68 -13.87
C LYS A 283 -12.40 3.93 -12.38
N LEU A 284 -13.17 4.96 -12.06
CA LEU A 284 -13.67 5.23 -10.72
C LEU A 284 -15.12 4.77 -10.65
N VAL A 285 -15.35 3.75 -9.86
CA VAL A 285 -16.68 3.25 -9.51
C VAL A 285 -17.15 4.01 -8.27
N ARG A 286 -18.41 4.44 -8.24
CA ARG A 286 -19.02 5.10 -7.07
C ARG A 286 -20.38 4.49 -6.74
N LEU A 287 -20.64 4.31 -5.45
CA LEU A 287 -21.90 3.83 -4.89
C LEU A 287 -22.32 4.71 -3.70
N CYS A 288 -23.62 4.95 -3.53
CA CYS A 288 -24.15 5.62 -2.35
C CYS A 288 -24.22 4.67 -1.14
N HIS A 289 -23.91 5.18 0.05
CA HIS A 289 -24.11 4.41 1.29
C HIS A 289 -25.58 4.04 1.53
N GLY A 290 -26.49 4.95 1.21
CA GLY A 290 -27.94 4.77 1.42
C GLY A 290 -28.65 3.88 0.39
N ASP A 291 -27.93 3.32 -0.58
CA ASP A 291 -28.51 2.57 -1.70
C ASP A 291 -28.22 1.07 -1.56
N PRO A 292 -29.17 0.27 -1.04
CA PRO A 292 -28.98 -1.17 -0.88
C PRO A 292 -29.05 -1.94 -2.20
N ASP A 293 -29.62 -1.37 -3.26
CA ASP A 293 -29.98 -2.07 -4.51
C ASP A 293 -29.11 -1.64 -5.70
N PHE A 294 -27.99 -0.97 -5.43
CA PHE A 294 -26.98 -0.57 -6.42
C PHE A 294 -27.55 0.30 -7.57
N LYS A 295 -28.66 0.99 -7.33
CA LYS A 295 -29.28 1.92 -8.29
C LYS A 295 -28.37 3.12 -8.58
N SER A 296 -27.55 3.51 -7.62
CA SER A 296 -26.57 4.59 -7.66
C SER A 296 -25.22 4.20 -8.26
N TYR A 297 -25.05 2.95 -8.70
CA TYR A 297 -23.80 2.48 -9.29
C TYR A 297 -23.46 3.27 -10.55
N ILE A 298 -22.30 3.94 -10.51
CA ILE A 298 -21.73 4.64 -11.65
C ILE A 298 -20.29 4.24 -11.90
N GLU A 299 -19.86 4.23 -13.17
CA GLU A 299 -18.44 4.11 -13.56
C GLU A 299 -18.01 5.32 -14.39
N LEU A 300 -16.92 5.96 -13.97
CA LEU A 300 -16.35 7.12 -14.66
C LEU A 300 -14.90 6.84 -15.07
N PRO A 301 -14.49 7.10 -16.33
CA PRO A 301 -13.11 6.92 -16.74
C PRO A 301 -12.17 7.89 -16.01
N LEU A 302 -11.01 7.39 -15.60
CA LEU A 302 -9.88 8.14 -15.05
C LEU A 302 -8.76 8.18 -16.09
N VAL A 303 -8.27 9.39 -16.38
CA VAL A 303 -7.14 9.59 -17.29
C VAL A 303 -6.14 10.54 -16.64
N CYS A 304 -4.86 10.17 -16.64
CA CYS A 304 -3.78 11.08 -16.30
C CYS A 304 -3.01 11.36 -17.60
N GLY A 305 -2.85 12.61 -18.03
CA GLY A 305 -2.18 12.90 -19.31
C GLY A 305 -2.56 14.23 -19.96
N GLY A 306 -1.84 14.59 -21.04
CA GLY A 306 -2.19 15.69 -21.92
C GLY A 306 -3.44 15.35 -22.75
N MET A 307 -4.18 16.35 -23.26
CA MET A 307 -5.48 16.15 -23.95
C MET A 307 -5.41 15.37 -25.30
N THR A 308 -4.31 14.68 -25.58
CA THR A 308 -4.00 13.88 -26.78
C THR A 308 -3.86 12.40 -26.41
N GLU A 309 -4.58 11.52 -27.12
CA GLU A 309 -4.70 10.08 -26.77
C GLU A 309 -3.38 9.29 -26.75
N ASP A 310 -2.31 9.83 -27.32
CA ASP A 310 -0.98 9.19 -27.39
C ASP A 310 -0.12 9.43 -26.11
N GLU A 311 -0.58 10.27 -25.17
CA GLU A 311 0.09 10.59 -23.90
C GLU A 311 -0.75 10.21 -22.65
N ASP A 312 -1.78 9.38 -22.83
CA ASP A 312 -2.69 8.98 -21.75
C ASP A 312 -2.09 7.86 -20.89
N TYR A 313 -1.79 8.17 -19.63
CA TYR A 313 -1.56 7.21 -18.57
C TYR A 313 -2.92 6.66 -18.09
N ASN A 314 -3.19 5.39 -18.38
CA ASN A 314 -4.52 4.79 -18.25
C ASN A 314 -4.59 3.46 -17.46
N LEU A 315 -3.48 3.01 -16.85
CA LEU A 315 -3.39 1.73 -16.13
C LEU A 315 -3.05 1.91 -14.65
N ILE A 316 -4.00 2.36 -13.83
CA ILE A 316 -3.78 2.65 -12.41
C ILE A 316 -3.20 1.46 -11.65
N GLN A 317 -2.14 1.70 -10.85
CA GLN A 317 -1.42 0.63 -10.12
C GLN A 317 -1.65 0.64 -8.63
N SER A 318 -1.85 1.81 -8.06
CA SER A 318 -2.14 2.00 -6.65
C SER A 318 -2.93 3.30 -6.53
N ALA A 319 -3.58 3.51 -5.40
CA ALA A 319 -4.13 4.80 -5.08
C ALA A 319 -4.16 4.99 -3.57
N HIS A 320 -4.18 6.25 -3.14
CA HIS A 320 -4.33 6.64 -1.76
C HIS A 320 -5.20 7.89 -1.68
N LEU A 321 -6.22 7.84 -0.83
CA LEU A 321 -7.04 9.01 -0.52
C LEU A 321 -6.36 9.78 0.60
N ALA A 322 -6.06 11.06 0.38
CA ALA A 322 -5.48 11.93 1.38
C ALA A 322 -6.27 13.23 1.48
N SER A 323 -6.35 13.79 2.69
CA SER A 323 -6.88 15.13 2.91
C SER A 323 -5.73 16.13 2.75
N LEU A 324 -5.70 16.85 1.63
CA LEU A 324 -4.61 17.75 1.25
C LEU A 324 -5.14 19.15 0.93
N SER A 325 -4.27 20.15 1.09
CA SER A 325 -4.47 21.51 0.58
C SER A 325 -3.63 21.68 -0.68
N LEU A 326 -4.24 22.18 -1.76
CA LEU A 326 -3.58 22.46 -3.03
C LEU A 326 -3.69 23.96 -3.33
N ASP A 327 -2.65 24.51 -3.99
CA ASP A 327 -2.67 25.84 -4.59
C ASP A 327 -3.07 27.01 -3.66
N GLY A 328 -2.66 26.96 -2.39
CA GLY A 328 -2.89 28.05 -1.42
C GLY A 328 -4.34 28.15 -0.92
N ASP A 329 -5.15 27.12 -1.16
CA ASP A 329 -6.45 26.97 -0.51
C ASP A 329 -6.25 26.64 0.99
N GLU A 330 -6.86 27.40 1.90
CA GLU A 330 -6.73 27.12 3.34
C GLU A 330 -7.50 25.84 3.75
N GLU A 331 -8.44 25.38 2.93
CA GLU A 331 -9.28 24.24 3.23
C GLU A 331 -8.70 22.91 2.71
N LEU A 332 -8.66 21.90 3.60
CA LEU A 332 -8.27 20.55 3.22
C LEU A 332 -9.40 19.86 2.45
N LYS A 333 -9.04 19.19 1.35
CA LYS A 333 -9.97 18.44 0.49
C LYS A 333 -9.51 17.01 0.32
N ASP A 334 -10.48 16.11 0.15
CA ASP A 334 -10.23 14.71 -0.18
C ASP A 334 -9.67 14.60 -1.61
N ILE A 335 -8.41 14.20 -1.73
CA ILE A 335 -7.67 14.09 -2.99
C ILE A 335 -7.17 12.66 -3.16
N LEU A 336 -7.49 12.08 -4.31
CA LEU A 336 -7.01 10.76 -4.71
C LEU A 336 -5.66 10.91 -5.43
N VAL A 337 -4.60 10.36 -4.82
CA VAL A 337 -3.26 10.31 -5.42
C VAL A 337 -3.03 8.90 -5.95
N ALA A 338 -2.58 8.78 -7.21
CA ALA A 338 -2.41 7.48 -7.86
C ALA A 338 -1.25 7.47 -8.88
N PRO A 339 -0.36 6.48 -8.85
CA PRO A 339 0.57 6.22 -9.94
C PRO A 339 -0.14 5.51 -11.09
N VAL A 340 0.11 6.03 -12.29
CA VAL A 340 -0.41 5.48 -13.54
C VAL A 340 0.76 5.41 -14.52
N PRO A 341 1.15 4.22 -15.03
CA PRO A 341 2.20 4.05 -16.02
C PRO A 341 1.65 4.30 -17.43
N LEU A 342 2.54 4.75 -18.32
CA LEU A 342 2.19 4.94 -19.73
C LEU A 342 2.28 3.58 -20.44
N LEU A 343 1.20 3.15 -21.08
CA LEU A 343 1.21 1.94 -21.90
C LEU A 343 1.40 2.35 -23.37
N HIS A 344 2.63 2.31 -23.87
CA HIS A 344 2.90 2.49 -25.30
C HIS A 344 2.33 1.31 -26.10
N LEU A 345 1.13 1.47 -26.64
CA LEU A 345 0.59 0.57 -27.66
C LEU A 345 0.74 1.26 -29.02
N ASN A 346 1.66 0.76 -29.84
CA ASN A 346 1.93 1.26 -31.20
C ASN A 346 0.62 1.50 -31.99
N HIS A 347 0.47 2.74 -32.46
CA HIS A 347 -0.42 3.23 -33.52
C HIS A 347 -1.79 2.57 -33.73
N LEU A 348 -2.85 3.28 -33.32
CA LEU A 348 -4.12 3.34 -34.07
C LEU A 348 -4.65 4.77 -33.99
N SER A 349 -4.71 5.46 -35.12
CA SER A 349 -5.18 6.85 -35.22
C SER A 349 -6.72 6.88 -35.28
N GLY A 350 -7.36 7.74 -34.49
CA GLY A 350 -8.78 8.04 -34.57
C GLY A 350 -9.02 9.54 -34.34
N THR A 351 -9.76 10.16 -35.25
CA THR A 351 -9.90 11.62 -35.41
C THR A 351 -10.89 12.30 -34.44
N ASP A 352 -10.59 13.58 -34.21
CA ASP A 352 -11.29 14.63 -33.46
C ASP A 352 -12.76 14.90 -33.87
N ASN A 353 -13.63 15.21 -32.89
CA ASN A 353 -14.44 16.44 -32.80
C ASN A 353 -15.47 16.47 -31.64
N THR A 354 -15.80 17.70 -31.27
CA THR A 354 -16.47 18.26 -30.08
C THR A 354 -18.00 18.13 -29.98
N GLU A 355 -18.52 18.02 -28.74
CA GLU A 355 -19.64 18.79 -28.11
C GLU A 355 -20.30 17.97 -26.97
N ILE A 356 -20.78 18.66 -25.93
CA ILE A 356 -21.30 18.08 -24.68
C ILE A 356 -22.61 17.28 -24.92
N SER A 357 -22.62 16.00 -24.54
CA SER A 357 -23.82 15.28 -24.07
C SER A 357 -23.43 14.02 -23.25
N TRP A 358 -24.02 13.88 -22.06
CA TRP A 358 -23.89 12.67 -21.24
C TRP A 358 -24.81 11.55 -21.78
N ALA A 359 -24.25 10.33 -21.82
CA ALA A 359 -24.88 9.03 -22.07
C ALA A 359 -25.85 8.90 -23.27
N GLY A 360 -25.30 8.96 -24.48
CA GLY A 360 -25.92 8.32 -25.64
C GLY A 360 -25.54 6.83 -25.71
N SER A 361 -26.21 5.96 -24.94
CA SER A 361 -26.39 4.58 -25.38
C SER A 361 -27.33 4.60 -26.59
N ARG A 362 -27.22 3.63 -27.52
CA ARG A 362 -28.11 3.50 -28.68
C ARG A 362 -29.61 3.46 -28.32
N GLU A 363 -29.95 3.30 -27.03
CA GLU A 363 -31.32 3.39 -26.50
C GLU A 363 -31.52 4.39 -25.34
N CYS A 364 -30.48 5.04 -24.80
CA CYS A 364 -30.61 6.07 -23.75
C CYS A 364 -30.70 7.49 -24.33
N SER A 365 -31.36 7.67 -25.47
CA SER A 365 -31.52 8.98 -26.10
C SER A 365 -32.40 9.90 -25.24
N ASN A 366 -31.82 11.02 -24.78
CA ASN A 366 -32.50 12.23 -24.29
C ASN A 366 -33.62 12.01 -23.26
N ASN A 367 -33.34 11.35 -22.13
CA ASN A 367 -34.29 11.37 -21.01
C ASN A 367 -34.20 12.72 -20.27
N GLN A 368 -34.88 13.74 -20.80
CA GLN A 368 -34.93 15.10 -20.25
C GLN A 368 -35.40 15.14 -18.79
N PHE A 369 -36.11 14.10 -18.32
CA PHE A 369 -36.49 13.93 -16.91
C PHE A 369 -35.31 13.61 -16.00
N LEU A 370 -34.39 12.72 -16.37
CA LEU A 370 -33.23 12.41 -15.52
C LEU A 370 -32.36 13.66 -15.31
N PHE A 371 -32.15 14.42 -16.39
CA PHE A 371 -31.36 15.65 -16.35
C PHE A 371 -31.97 16.74 -15.48
N SER A 372 -33.30 16.89 -15.49
CA SER A 372 -33.98 17.85 -14.61
C SER A 372 -33.86 17.45 -13.14
N PHE A 373 -33.86 16.15 -12.82
CA PHE A 373 -33.62 15.68 -11.44
C PHE A 373 -32.18 15.89 -10.98
N ILE A 374 -31.18 15.51 -11.79
CA ILE A 374 -29.76 15.68 -11.44
C ILE A 374 -29.42 17.16 -11.25
N SER A 375 -29.97 18.05 -12.07
CA SER A 375 -29.73 19.50 -11.98
C SER A 375 -30.50 20.19 -10.85
N GLN A 376 -31.59 19.59 -10.36
CA GLN A 376 -32.35 20.08 -9.20
C GLN A 376 -31.76 19.58 -7.86
N SER A 377 -31.16 18.38 -7.84
CA SER A 377 -30.28 17.95 -6.76
C SER A 377 -28.92 18.67 -6.85
N SER A 378 -28.22 18.85 -5.74
CA SER A 378 -26.76 19.08 -5.80
C SER A 378 -26.14 17.92 -6.59
N PRO A 379 -25.54 18.13 -7.77
CA PRO A 379 -25.05 17.01 -8.60
C PRO A 379 -23.97 16.18 -7.88
N ALA A 380 -23.27 16.79 -6.93
CA ALA A 380 -22.27 16.15 -6.09
C ALA A 380 -22.86 15.08 -5.17
N ASP A 381 -24.09 15.30 -4.67
CA ASP A 381 -24.75 14.46 -3.66
C ASP A 381 -25.83 13.53 -4.25
N TYR A 382 -25.91 13.45 -5.58
CA TYR A 382 -26.97 12.71 -6.25
C TYR A 382 -26.79 11.19 -6.15
N CYS A 383 -27.76 10.53 -5.50
CA CYS A 383 -27.95 9.09 -5.52
C CYS A 383 -29.07 8.72 -6.49
N HIS A 384 -28.71 8.05 -7.59
CA HIS A 384 -29.69 7.62 -8.58
C HIS A 384 -30.65 6.56 -8.00
N THR A 385 -31.95 6.70 -8.28
CA THR A 385 -33.00 5.81 -7.75
C THR A 385 -33.86 5.16 -8.83
N PHE A 386 -33.62 5.43 -10.13
CA PHE A 386 -34.44 4.90 -11.22
C PHE A 386 -33.91 3.55 -11.70
N GLU A 387 -34.78 2.53 -11.72
CA GLU A 387 -34.38 1.17 -12.10
C GLU A 387 -34.11 0.99 -13.60
N THR A 388 -34.65 1.87 -14.45
CA THR A 388 -34.58 1.75 -15.91
C THR A 388 -33.28 2.30 -16.52
N GLN A 389 -32.40 2.91 -15.71
CA GLN A 389 -31.19 3.58 -16.18
C GLN A 389 -29.93 3.16 -15.41
N ARG A 390 -29.97 1.99 -14.75
CA ARG A 390 -28.82 1.38 -14.05
C ARG A 390 -28.23 0.20 -14.85
N PRO A 391 -26.91 -0.05 -14.79
CA PRO A 391 -25.86 0.80 -14.24
C PRO A 391 -25.58 2.02 -15.14
N LEU A 392 -25.18 3.15 -14.54
CA LEU A 392 -24.79 4.35 -15.31
C LEU A 392 -23.29 4.30 -15.63
N GLY A 393 -22.94 4.59 -16.88
CA GLY A 393 -21.55 4.69 -17.30
C GLY A 393 -21.42 5.40 -18.64
N GLY A 394 -20.19 5.67 -19.05
CA GLY A 394 -19.91 6.24 -20.35
C GLY A 394 -18.42 6.45 -20.56
N ASP A 395 -17.98 6.34 -21.81
CA ASP A 395 -16.59 6.59 -22.22
C ASP A 395 -16.46 7.89 -23.04
N ASN A 396 -17.49 8.74 -23.00
CA ASN A 396 -17.50 10.03 -23.68
C ASN A 396 -16.52 10.99 -22.97
N ARG A 397 -15.76 11.79 -23.74
CA ARG A 397 -14.81 12.79 -23.20
C ARG A 397 -15.41 13.76 -22.17
N ALA A 398 -16.71 14.05 -22.26
CA ALA A 398 -17.44 14.89 -21.29
C ALA A 398 -17.59 14.26 -19.89
N THR A 399 -17.25 12.98 -19.74
CA THR A 399 -17.43 12.17 -18.52
C THR A 399 -16.12 11.71 -17.89
N ILE A 400 -15.01 11.97 -18.59
CA ILE A 400 -13.67 11.59 -18.15
C ILE A 400 -13.23 12.53 -17.03
N ILE A 401 -12.78 11.94 -15.93
CA ILE A 401 -12.06 12.65 -14.89
C ILE A 401 -10.59 12.65 -15.30
N SER A 402 -10.08 13.82 -15.68
CA SER A 402 -8.70 13.99 -16.10
C SER A 402 -7.85 14.74 -15.09
N ALA A 403 -6.59 14.34 -14.96
CA ALA A 403 -5.58 15.02 -14.17
C ALA A 403 -4.26 15.11 -14.95
N ARG A 404 -3.41 16.07 -14.57
CA ARG A 404 -2.04 16.16 -15.10
C ARG A 404 -1.07 15.43 -14.18
N PRO A 405 -0.06 14.73 -14.72
CA PRO A 405 0.96 14.12 -13.90
C PRO A 405 1.75 15.20 -13.15
N VAL A 406 1.88 15.05 -11.83
CA VAL A 406 2.72 15.94 -11.00
C VAL A 406 4.17 15.48 -10.96
N TYR A 407 4.43 14.20 -11.24
CA TYR A 407 5.77 13.61 -11.29
C TYR A 407 5.80 12.44 -12.26
N GLU A 408 6.83 12.39 -13.10
CA GLU A 408 7.04 11.33 -14.08
C GLU A 408 8.36 10.59 -13.78
N SER A 409 8.36 9.27 -13.96
CA SER A 409 9.54 8.45 -13.77
C SER A 409 9.55 7.27 -14.71
N THR A 410 10.75 6.79 -15.05
CA THR A 410 10.94 5.55 -15.79
C THR A 410 10.73 4.30 -14.94
N ASN A 411 10.75 4.45 -13.61
CA ASN A 411 10.54 3.34 -12.68
C ASN A 411 9.04 3.08 -12.50
N TYR A 412 8.68 1.80 -12.41
CA TYR A 412 7.30 1.39 -12.20
C TYR A 412 6.89 1.51 -10.73
N PHE A 413 5.92 2.38 -10.43
CA PHE A 413 5.37 2.54 -9.10
C PHE A 413 4.28 1.51 -8.81
N THR A 414 4.40 0.82 -7.69
CA THR A 414 3.45 -0.20 -7.20
C THR A 414 2.65 0.29 -6.00
N ALA A 415 3.12 1.31 -5.31
CA ALA A 415 2.46 1.86 -4.12
C ALA A 415 2.62 3.38 -4.04
N VAL A 416 1.61 4.04 -3.47
CA VAL A 416 1.64 5.47 -3.16
C VAL A 416 0.97 5.71 -1.81
N ALA A 417 1.45 6.71 -1.09
CA ALA A 417 0.77 7.28 0.07
C ALA A 417 0.96 8.80 0.04
N ALA A 418 0.02 9.56 0.59
CA ALA A 418 0.11 11.02 0.62
C ALA A 418 -0.39 11.57 1.95
N VAL A 419 0.22 12.65 2.41
CA VAL A 419 -0.11 13.31 3.68
C VAL A 419 0.11 14.80 3.58
N GLN A 420 -0.74 15.57 4.25
CA GLN A 420 -0.50 17.00 4.44
C GLN A 420 0.48 17.21 5.61
N HIS A 421 1.60 17.87 5.35
CA HIS A 421 2.51 18.38 6.37
C HIS A 421 2.47 19.91 6.39
N PHE A 422 1.78 20.49 7.38
CA PHE A 422 1.47 21.92 7.43
C PHE A 422 0.93 22.44 6.10
N GLU A 423 1.64 23.34 5.44
CA GLU A 423 1.26 23.94 4.16
C GLU A 423 1.73 23.12 2.95
N THR A 424 2.53 22.06 3.15
CA THR A 424 3.15 21.26 2.09
C THR A 424 2.59 19.83 2.01
N PRO A 425 1.94 19.45 0.91
CA PRO A 425 1.59 18.06 0.64
C PRO A 425 2.83 17.22 0.36
N ILE A 426 2.94 16.07 1.02
CA ILE A 426 4.01 15.10 0.85
C ILE A 426 3.46 13.84 0.21
N ILE A 427 4.15 13.34 -0.81
CA ILE A 427 3.82 12.12 -1.53
C ILE A 427 4.96 11.12 -1.35
N PHE A 428 4.62 9.91 -0.94
CA PHE A 428 5.52 8.78 -0.82
C PHE A 428 5.23 7.79 -1.95
N THR A 429 6.28 7.27 -2.59
CA THR A 429 6.13 6.28 -3.67
C THR A 429 7.00 5.06 -3.40
N GLY A 430 6.47 3.89 -3.70
CA GLY A 430 7.17 2.61 -3.67
C GLY A 430 7.12 1.96 -5.04
N GLY A 431 8.26 1.46 -5.51
CA GLY A 431 8.39 0.86 -6.84
C GLY A 431 8.68 -0.64 -6.84
N TYR A 432 8.49 -1.24 -8.01
CA TYR A 432 8.74 -2.66 -8.24
C TYR A 432 10.22 -3.06 -8.08
N SER A 433 11.15 -2.12 -8.23
CA SER A 433 12.58 -2.38 -8.00
C SER A 433 13.01 -2.11 -6.55
N GLY A 434 12.08 -1.95 -5.61
CA GLY A 434 12.38 -1.60 -4.22
C GLY A 434 12.78 -0.14 -4.01
N ASN A 435 12.57 0.74 -5.01
CA ASN A 435 12.86 2.16 -4.86
C ASN A 435 11.72 2.84 -4.07
N PHE A 436 12.07 3.48 -2.97
CA PHE A 436 11.20 4.35 -2.20
C PHE A 436 11.62 5.80 -2.41
N LYS A 437 10.64 6.70 -2.63
CA LYS A 437 10.92 8.14 -2.78
C LYS A 437 9.96 8.96 -1.94
N LYS A 438 10.47 10.06 -1.37
CA LYS A 438 9.67 11.12 -0.76
C LYS A 438 9.66 12.32 -1.68
N LEU A 439 8.47 12.83 -1.97
CA LEU A 439 8.25 13.95 -2.85
C LEU A 439 7.48 15.04 -2.12
N ARG A 440 7.83 16.30 -2.38
CA ARG A 440 7.06 17.46 -1.96
C ARG A 440 6.27 17.98 -3.14
N LEU A 441 5.00 18.32 -2.94
CA LEU A 441 4.20 18.98 -3.97
C LEU A 441 4.44 20.48 -3.90
N ASN A 442 4.83 21.07 -5.03
CA ASN A 442 5.05 22.50 -5.19
C ASN A 442 4.17 22.99 -6.35
N GLY A 443 2.99 23.52 -6.00
CA GLY A 443 1.95 23.87 -6.97
C GLY A 443 1.50 22.65 -7.79
N SER A 444 1.74 22.71 -9.11
CA SER A 444 1.32 21.68 -10.06
C SER A 444 2.34 20.58 -10.35
N SER A 445 3.50 20.61 -9.69
CA SER A 445 4.58 19.63 -9.86
C SER A 445 5.10 19.12 -8.53
N ALA A 446 5.62 17.89 -8.49
CA ALA A 446 6.23 17.30 -7.33
C ALA A 446 7.73 17.07 -7.53
N GLU A 447 8.50 17.35 -6.49
CA GLU A 447 9.97 17.27 -6.49
C GLU A 447 10.43 16.21 -5.49
N VAL A 448 11.37 15.36 -5.91
CA VAL A 448 11.97 14.34 -5.04
C VAL A 448 13.03 15.03 -4.18
N TYR A 449 12.85 14.99 -2.86
CA TYR A 449 13.86 15.48 -1.90
C TYR A 449 14.63 14.33 -1.24
N GLU A 450 14.06 13.13 -1.18
CA GLU A 450 14.73 11.95 -0.61
C GLU A 450 14.41 10.68 -1.40
N SER A 451 15.39 9.78 -1.50
CA SER A 451 15.24 8.45 -2.11
C SER A 451 15.97 7.40 -1.28
N LEU A 452 15.29 6.27 -1.03
CA LEU A 452 15.81 5.11 -0.32
C LEU A 452 15.69 3.87 -1.22
N ASP A 453 16.74 3.07 -1.29
CA ASP A 453 16.75 1.81 -2.04
C ASP A 453 16.65 0.62 -1.06
N LEU A 454 15.59 -0.18 -1.18
CA LEU A 454 15.30 -1.33 -0.31
C LEU A 454 15.92 -2.64 -0.80
N HIS A 455 17.05 -2.57 -1.52
CA HIS A 455 17.83 -3.73 -1.96
C HIS A 455 17.05 -4.69 -2.86
N GLU A 456 16.44 -4.16 -3.92
CA GLU A 456 15.79 -4.94 -5.01
C GLU A 456 14.57 -5.80 -4.59
N THR A 457 13.98 -5.58 -3.41
CA THR A 457 12.72 -6.24 -3.01
C THR A 457 11.50 -5.46 -3.52
N PRO A 458 10.60 -6.05 -4.34
CA PRO A 458 9.46 -5.32 -4.88
C PRO A 458 8.51 -4.86 -3.76
N VAL A 459 8.18 -3.56 -3.74
CA VAL A 459 7.12 -3.05 -2.87
C VAL A 459 5.78 -3.60 -3.35
N ILE A 460 5.01 -4.22 -2.47
CA ILE A 460 3.72 -4.81 -2.85
C ILE A 460 2.71 -3.72 -3.25
N ARG A 461 1.65 -4.10 -3.96
CA ARG A 461 0.59 -3.16 -4.33
C ARG A 461 -0.05 -2.55 -3.08
N ASN A 462 -0.18 -1.21 -3.06
CA ASN A 462 -0.63 -0.48 -1.86
C ASN A 462 0.24 -0.80 -0.61
N GLY A 463 1.52 -1.10 -0.83
CA GLY A 463 2.50 -1.49 0.17
C GLY A 463 2.98 -0.35 1.09
N LEU A 464 2.36 0.82 1.07
CA LEU A 464 2.72 1.96 1.91
C LEU A 464 1.61 2.27 2.91
N LEU A 465 1.95 2.35 4.20
CA LEU A 465 1.06 2.76 5.27
C LEU A 465 1.71 3.87 6.10
N ILE A 466 0.98 4.94 6.38
CA ILE A 466 1.44 6.01 7.27
C ILE A 466 0.96 5.67 8.68
N SER A 467 1.83 5.83 9.69
CA SER A 467 1.43 5.66 11.09
C SER A 467 0.40 6.71 11.52
N GLU A 468 -0.44 6.39 12.50
CA GLU A 468 -1.49 7.31 12.98
C GLU A 468 -0.94 8.66 13.49
N ASP A 469 0.20 8.63 14.16
CA ASP A 469 0.95 9.81 14.61
C ASP A 469 1.68 10.56 13.48
N ARG A 470 1.68 9.99 12.26
CA ARG A 470 2.37 10.48 11.06
C ARG A 470 3.87 10.63 11.24
N GLU A 471 4.47 9.90 12.17
CA GLU A 471 5.92 9.94 12.40
C GLU A 471 6.70 8.94 11.55
N PHE A 472 6.03 7.88 11.08
CA PHE A 472 6.63 6.80 10.32
C PHE A 472 5.81 6.42 9.10
N ILE A 473 6.50 5.88 8.11
CA ILE A 473 5.92 5.16 6.99
C ILE A 473 6.40 3.72 7.02
N PHE A 474 5.44 2.79 6.93
CA PHE A 474 5.70 1.38 6.78
C PHE A 474 5.72 1.03 5.29
N ILE A 475 6.81 0.42 4.86
CA ILE A 475 7.01 -0.03 3.48
C ILE A 475 7.04 -1.55 3.47
N THR A 476 6.03 -2.15 2.87
CA THR A 476 5.89 -3.60 2.75
C THR A 476 6.33 -4.05 1.35
N SER A 477 7.41 -4.80 1.33
CA SER A 477 7.89 -5.55 0.17
C SER A 477 7.38 -6.99 0.22
N GLU A 478 7.65 -7.79 -0.81
CA GLU A 478 7.19 -9.19 -0.86
C GLU A 478 7.72 -10.07 0.29
N ASP A 479 8.89 -9.77 0.84
CA ASP A 479 9.58 -10.59 1.85
C ASP A 479 9.88 -9.86 3.17
N GLN A 480 9.66 -8.55 3.24
CA GLN A 480 9.94 -7.75 4.42
C GLN A 480 9.01 -6.56 4.56
N ILE A 481 8.93 -6.04 5.78
CA ILE A 481 8.38 -4.71 6.06
C ILE A 481 9.42 -3.86 6.76
N THR A 482 9.50 -2.59 6.36
CA THR A 482 10.47 -1.61 6.85
C THR A 482 9.73 -0.41 7.42
N LYS A 483 10.04 -0.03 8.66
CA LYS A 483 9.57 1.20 9.32
C LYS A 483 10.57 2.31 9.06
N VAL A 484 10.17 3.34 8.33
CA VAL A 484 11.03 4.47 7.97
C VAL A 484 10.49 5.74 8.63
N PRO A 485 11.30 6.53 9.34
CA PRO A 485 10.85 7.83 9.85
C PRO A 485 10.55 8.79 8.70
N VAL A 486 9.54 9.64 8.85
CA VAL A 486 9.19 10.60 7.78
C VAL A 486 10.27 11.65 7.54
N GLU A 487 11.14 11.91 8.51
CA GLU A 487 12.34 12.76 8.40
C GLU A 487 13.47 12.30 9.31
N GLU A 488 14.67 12.81 9.08
CA GLU A 488 15.83 12.67 9.97
C GLU A 488 16.63 13.99 10.08
N CYS A 489 15.95 15.10 10.40
CA CYS A 489 16.46 16.47 10.53
C CYS A 489 17.67 16.58 11.45
N HIS A 490 17.72 15.76 12.51
CA HIS A 490 18.84 15.71 13.45
C HIS A 490 20.20 15.38 12.79
N LYS A 491 20.21 14.87 11.55
CA LYS A 491 21.43 14.65 10.77
C LYS A 491 22.10 15.95 10.35
N PHE A 492 21.36 17.05 10.25
CA PHE A 492 21.86 18.36 9.82
C PHE A 492 22.26 19.18 11.04
N THR A 493 23.52 19.58 11.09
CA THR A 493 24.13 20.15 12.29
C THR A 493 24.28 21.67 12.25
N THR A 494 24.10 22.28 11.08
CA THR A 494 24.09 23.74 10.90
C THR A 494 22.78 24.21 10.26
N CYS A 495 22.48 25.51 10.39
CA CYS A 495 21.29 26.11 9.79
C CYS A 495 21.30 25.94 8.26
N GLU A 496 22.46 26.16 7.64
CA GLU A 496 22.65 26.02 6.21
C GLU A 496 22.46 24.57 5.75
N GLU A 497 23.05 23.59 6.47
CA GLU A 497 22.84 22.16 6.17
C GLU A 497 21.37 21.76 6.26
N CYS A 498 20.66 22.27 7.27
CA CYS A 498 19.24 21.98 7.50
C CYS A 498 18.37 22.45 6.32
N HIS A 499 18.65 23.64 5.78
CA HIS A 499 17.90 24.20 4.66
C HIS A 499 18.34 23.63 3.29
N MET A 500 19.64 23.34 3.10
CA MET A 500 20.15 22.66 1.89
C MET A 500 19.59 21.25 1.72
N ALA A 501 19.12 20.61 2.80
CA ALA A 501 18.44 19.33 2.73
C ALA A 501 17.11 19.39 1.97
N GLU A 502 16.49 20.58 1.93
CA GLU A 502 15.23 20.82 1.23
C GLU A 502 14.08 19.90 1.65
N ASP A 503 14.20 19.29 2.84
CA ASP A 503 13.20 18.42 3.45
C ASP A 503 12.09 19.28 4.10
N PRO A 504 10.83 19.20 3.64
CA PRO A 504 9.74 20.02 4.17
C PRO A 504 9.44 19.81 5.65
N TYR A 505 9.88 18.70 6.24
CA TYR A 505 9.73 18.47 7.67
C TYR A 505 10.76 19.23 8.50
N CYS A 506 11.87 19.66 7.91
CA CYS A 506 13.03 20.19 8.62
C CYS A 506 13.10 21.72 8.59
N GLY A 507 13.48 22.28 9.73
CA GLY A 507 13.80 23.69 9.87
C GLY A 507 14.61 23.95 11.12
N TRP A 508 15.21 25.14 11.19
CA TRP A 508 16.20 25.44 12.21
C TRP A 508 15.55 26.00 13.47
N CYS A 509 15.76 25.35 14.61
CA CYS A 509 15.31 25.86 15.90
C CYS A 509 16.36 26.80 16.49
N SER A 510 16.09 28.12 16.41
CA SER A 510 17.09 29.16 16.60
C SER A 510 17.72 29.24 18.00
N LEU A 511 16.97 28.90 19.06
CA LEU A 511 17.47 28.92 20.44
C LEU A 511 18.20 27.62 20.83
N GLN A 512 17.75 26.49 20.29
CA GLN A 512 18.31 25.17 20.58
C GLN A 512 19.52 24.87 19.69
N THR A 513 19.69 25.63 18.59
CA THR A 513 20.75 25.43 17.59
C THR A 513 20.73 24.01 17.01
N GLU A 514 19.52 23.53 16.71
CA GLU A 514 19.28 22.17 16.20
C GLU A 514 18.30 22.21 15.02
N CYS A 515 18.52 21.36 14.03
CA CYS A 515 17.57 21.12 12.95
C CYS A 515 16.49 20.17 13.43
N THR A 516 15.23 20.61 13.40
CA THR A 516 14.09 19.94 14.04
C THR A 516 12.84 20.03 13.20
N ARG A 517 11.85 19.20 13.52
CA ARG A 517 10.49 19.42 13.02
C ARG A 517 9.89 20.67 13.64
N ARG A 518 8.95 21.29 12.90
CA ARG A 518 8.06 22.33 13.42
C ARG A 518 7.04 21.73 14.38
N ILE A 519 7.45 21.18 15.52
CA ILE A 519 6.58 20.70 16.60
C ILE A 519 7.06 21.22 17.95
N ASP A 520 6.13 21.60 18.83
CA ASP A 520 6.48 22.25 20.10
C ASP A 520 7.32 21.36 21.04
N SER A 521 7.22 20.04 20.89
CA SER A 521 8.03 19.08 21.65
C SER A 521 9.51 19.08 21.26
N GLN A 522 9.84 19.47 20.03
CA GLN A 522 11.22 19.58 19.55
C GLN A 522 11.71 21.04 19.57
N CYS A 523 10.85 21.99 19.16
CA CYS A 523 11.17 23.41 19.13
C CYS A 523 10.07 24.23 19.79
N GLN A 524 10.26 24.60 21.06
CA GLN A 524 9.25 25.30 21.84
C GLN A 524 8.84 26.65 21.20
N GLY A 525 7.56 26.80 20.88
CA GLY A 525 7.03 28.01 20.25
C GLY A 525 7.18 28.03 18.73
N SER A 526 7.45 26.87 18.10
CA SER A 526 7.52 26.71 16.65
C SER A 526 6.16 26.83 15.96
N GLN A 527 5.06 26.62 16.69
CA GLN A 527 3.70 26.71 16.11
C GLN A 527 3.24 28.14 15.86
N ASN A 528 3.92 29.13 16.46
CA ASN A 528 3.54 30.53 16.28
C ASN A 528 4.20 31.09 15.01
N GLY A 529 3.43 31.23 13.93
CA GLY A 529 3.94 31.64 12.61
C GLY A 529 4.61 33.02 12.55
N THR A 530 4.51 33.86 13.60
CA THR A 530 5.25 35.13 13.70
C THR A 530 6.55 35.02 14.51
N SER A 531 6.90 33.83 14.94
CA SER A 531 8.00 33.56 15.86
C SER A 531 9.26 33.20 15.09
N LEU A 532 10.36 33.93 15.30
CA LEU A 532 11.69 33.57 14.79
C LEU A 532 12.32 32.39 15.58
N ARG A 533 11.49 31.49 16.12
CA ARG A 533 11.93 30.32 16.90
C ARG A 533 12.24 29.14 16.00
N TRP A 534 11.40 28.91 14.99
CA TRP A 534 11.58 27.87 14.00
C TRP A 534 11.67 28.53 12.63
N LEU A 535 12.84 28.44 12.03
CA LEU A 535 13.17 29.11 10.79
C LEU A 535 12.91 28.14 9.63
N SER A 536 12.14 28.60 8.64
CA SER A 536 11.77 27.82 7.47
C SER A 536 12.60 28.15 6.23
N SER A 537 13.36 29.24 6.26
CA SER A 537 14.17 29.72 5.13
C SER A 537 15.64 29.90 5.53
N GLU A 538 16.54 29.67 4.57
CA GLU A 538 17.98 29.96 4.73
C GLU A 538 18.23 31.46 4.99
N ASP A 539 17.43 32.34 4.39
CA ASP A 539 17.52 33.79 4.60
C ASP A 539 17.26 34.21 6.07
N ASP A 540 16.64 33.33 6.85
CA ASP A 540 16.34 33.58 8.25
C ASP A 540 17.47 33.12 9.18
N CYS A 541 18.48 32.41 8.67
CA CYS A 541 19.60 31.92 9.47
C CYS A 541 20.31 33.06 10.20
N LEU A 542 20.43 32.94 11.52
CA LEU A 542 21.04 33.97 12.36
C LEU A 542 22.56 34.02 12.14
N GLU A 543 23.05 35.11 11.56
CA GLU A 543 24.47 35.42 11.47
C GLU A 543 24.86 36.49 12.51
N ILE A 544 26.03 36.34 13.15
CA ILE A 544 26.58 37.40 14.01
C ILE A 544 27.36 38.39 13.13
N THR A 545 26.73 39.52 12.81
CA THR A 545 27.36 40.57 11.98
C THR A 545 28.42 41.40 12.72
N GLY A 546 28.41 41.40 14.06
CA GLY A 546 29.35 42.20 14.84
C GLY A 546 29.39 41.90 16.34
N VAL A 547 30.60 42.01 16.91
CA VAL A 547 30.83 41.88 18.35
C VAL A 547 31.63 43.08 18.83
N THR A 548 31.05 43.86 19.76
CA THR A 548 31.64 45.13 20.21
C THR A 548 31.70 45.23 21.74
N PRO A 549 32.89 45.40 22.35
CA PRO A 549 34.22 45.36 21.72
C PRO A 549 34.64 43.90 21.40
N LYS A 550 35.41 43.68 20.33
CA LYS A 550 35.93 42.34 19.95
C LYS A 550 36.75 41.67 21.06
N PHE A 551 37.33 42.47 21.95
CA PHE A 551 38.08 42.00 23.12
C PHE A 551 37.69 42.84 24.33
N ALA A 552 37.31 42.18 25.44
CA ALA A 552 36.86 42.82 26.66
C ALA A 552 37.51 42.16 27.89
N PRO A 553 37.94 42.94 28.91
CA PRO A 553 38.27 42.40 30.24
C PRO A 553 37.12 41.55 30.84
N SER A 554 37.44 40.63 31.76
CA SER A 554 36.48 39.69 32.38
C SER A 554 35.24 40.33 33.05
N ARG A 555 35.22 41.65 33.27
CA ARG A 555 34.12 42.38 33.93
C ARG A 555 33.38 43.38 33.02
N THR A 556 33.63 43.33 31.72
CA THR A 556 33.01 44.26 30.75
C THR A 556 32.00 43.54 29.88
N THR A 557 30.82 44.14 29.73
CA THR A 557 29.75 43.64 28.88
C THR A 557 30.14 43.78 27.41
N THR A 558 29.87 42.74 26.62
CA THR A 558 30.07 42.75 25.16
C THR A 558 28.71 42.76 24.49
N ASN A 559 28.51 43.66 23.53
CA ASN A 559 27.30 43.70 22.73
C ASN A 559 27.50 42.85 21.47
N VAL A 560 26.53 42.01 21.16
CA VAL A 560 26.47 41.19 19.94
C VAL A 560 25.37 41.76 19.06
N THR A 561 25.70 42.04 17.81
CA THR A 561 24.72 42.35 16.76
C THR A 561 24.51 41.08 15.94
N LEU A 562 23.25 40.68 15.84
CA LEU A 562 22.76 39.67 14.92
C LEU A 562 22.45 40.41 13.62
#